data_AF-A0AAD5YEK2-F1
#
_entry.id   AF-A0AAD5YEK2-F1
#
_cell.length_a   1.000
_cell.length_b   1.000
_cell.length_c   1.000
_cell.angle_alpha   90.00
_cell.angle_beta   90.00
_cell.angle_gamma   90.00
#
_symmetry.space_group_name_H-M   'P 1'
#
loop_
_entity.id
_entity.type
_entity.pdbx_description
1 polymer ?
#
loop_
_entity_poly.entity_id
_entity_poly.type
_entity_poly.pdbx_seq_one_letter_code
_entity_poly.pdbx_strand_id
1 'polypeptide(L)'
;MSFFAYVLAEPQRLRGIHHLSFLIPSRIPGDQISEMAHHFTRVLRGALCLRSLWTSESILHDVISNVLSDVDYTFHLPSLGDLRLDLAGKQSVVFLQRLKAPLRRLRLWLSIPVTGLDVFSVIDSFRNTLEVLDLQDGVLGTGTEVQFPCIRAIRMVCVTFGPTVFLVSNFPKLQHLMCIGPADDSDVQRFLDEAEINRSSLRGGNRHWEGLNFLSGRFSVLYGLGLNIPIRYLDIFWLFKDHSDHLLRLLRDLRPECLDLDVCLKGFTWAQVQTASIAIARSERLRYLILGIEVIDHTVNVMSAIDILMSELRHSSITFMALYALSTARGTSRPHRISGDPTLFRESDPIRHLRKGASTKDVALRFAKSAPSLTHIYMHDGTGRPEYWEVHREFGGEYLSGVDHAIGFKKMEDLRGEYTWEEL
;
A
#
# COMPACT_ATOMS: atom_id res chain seq x y z
N MET A 1 12.84 -24.95 20.76
CA MET A 1 13.65 -26.17 21.00
C MET A 1 12.95 -27.46 20.59
N SER A 2 11.74 -27.75 21.07
CA SER A 2 11.00 -28.99 20.73
C SER A 2 10.76 -29.22 19.23
N PHE A 3 10.44 -28.16 18.47
CA PHE A 3 10.25 -28.26 17.02
C PHE A 3 11.52 -28.68 16.26
N PHE A 4 12.66 -28.05 16.55
CA PHE A 4 13.93 -28.41 15.91
C PHE A 4 14.37 -29.83 16.25
N ALA A 5 14.25 -30.22 17.52
CA ALA A 5 14.55 -31.60 17.92
C ALA A 5 13.66 -32.61 17.17
N TYR A 6 12.37 -32.32 17.02
CA TYR A 6 11.43 -33.15 16.28
C TYR A 6 11.75 -33.24 14.78
N VAL A 7 12.09 -32.12 14.15
CA VAL A 7 12.40 -32.04 12.72
C VAL A 7 13.75 -32.69 12.41
N LEU A 8 14.75 -32.45 13.25
CA LEU A 8 16.11 -32.95 13.06
C LEU A 8 16.29 -34.41 13.47
N ALA A 9 15.34 -34.98 14.21
CA ALA A 9 15.33 -36.41 14.57
C ALA A 9 15.23 -37.33 13.33
N GLU A 10 14.61 -36.86 12.24
CA GLU A 10 14.46 -37.65 11.01
C GLU A 10 14.79 -36.81 9.76
N PRO A 11 15.89 -37.10 9.05
CA PRO A 11 16.30 -36.34 7.86
C PRO A 11 15.24 -36.27 6.75
N GLN A 12 14.33 -37.25 6.68
CA GLN A 12 13.23 -37.25 5.72
C GLN A 12 12.23 -36.12 5.97
N ARG A 13 12.02 -35.72 7.22
CA ARG A 13 11.10 -34.62 7.59
C ARG A 13 11.56 -33.28 7.04
N LEU A 14 12.87 -33.07 6.93
CA LEU A 14 13.46 -31.86 6.34
C LEU A 14 13.03 -31.67 4.89
N ARG A 15 12.88 -32.75 4.12
CA ARG A 15 12.41 -32.68 2.72
C ARG A 15 10.94 -32.29 2.60
N GLY A 16 10.14 -32.48 3.64
CA GLY A 16 8.72 -32.09 3.66
C GLY A 16 8.48 -30.64 4.10
N ILE A 17 9.52 -29.90 4.50
CA ILE A 17 9.36 -28.52 4.95
C ILE A 17 9.20 -27.61 3.74
N HIS A 18 8.02 -27.04 3.59
CA HIS A 18 7.71 -26.05 2.55
C HIS A 18 7.68 -24.62 3.07
N HIS A 19 7.41 -24.44 4.36
CA HIS A 19 7.30 -23.12 4.99
C HIS A 19 8.03 -23.14 6.32
N LEU A 20 8.89 -22.15 6.54
CA LEU A 20 9.59 -21.97 7.80
C LEU A 20 9.46 -20.51 8.24
N SER A 21 8.86 -20.29 9.40
CA SER A 21 8.83 -18.99 10.05
C SER A 21 9.55 -19.10 11.39
N PHE A 22 10.58 -18.29 11.56
CA PHE A 22 11.45 -18.36 12.71
C PHE A 22 11.66 -16.95 13.25
N LEU A 23 10.91 -16.61 14.30
CA LEU A 23 10.96 -15.29 14.94
C LEU A 23 11.48 -15.46 16.35
N ILE A 24 12.58 -14.78 16.66
CA ILE A 24 13.10 -14.72 18.01
C ILE A 24 12.40 -13.58 18.75
N PRO A 25 11.66 -13.85 19.86
CA PRO A 25 11.22 -12.80 20.76
C PRO A 25 12.44 -12.04 21.31
N SER A 26 12.29 -10.73 21.52
CA SER A 26 13.35 -9.78 21.86
C SER A 26 14.05 -10.01 23.22
N ARG A 27 13.75 -11.10 23.94
CA ARG A 27 14.28 -11.43 25.28
C ARG A 27 14.64 -12.91 25.41
N ILE A 28 15.49 -13.43 24.52
CA ILE A 28 16.08 -14.77 24.68
C ILE A 28 17.52 -14.63 25.19
N PRO A 29 17.95 -15.42 26.20
CA PRO A 29 19.36 -15.53 26.61
C PRO A 29 20.29 -15.91 25.45
N GLY A 30 21.49 -15.31 25.38
CA GLY A 30 22.38 -15.45 24.21
C GLY A 30 22.85 -16.88 23.89
N ASP A 31 23.00 -17.72 24.91
CA ASP A 31 23.33 -19.15 24.79
C ASP A 31 22.25 -19.94 24.02
N GLN A 32 20.97 -19.65 24.29
CA GLN A 32 19.85 -20.28 23.57
C GLN A 32 19.77 -19.81 22.11
N ILE A 33 20.18 -18.58 21.81
CA ILE A 33 20.18 -18.06 20.43
C ILE A 33 21.21 -18.81 19.58
N SER A 34 22.40 -19.08 20.13
CA SER A 34 23.45 -19.82 19.42
C SER A 34 23.03 -21.26 19.10
N GLU A 35 22.40 -21.96 20.05
CA GLU A 35 21.85 -23.29 19.82
C GLU A 35 20.71 -23.27 18.78
N MET A 36 19.85 -22.25 18.84
CA MET A 36 18.79 -22.03 17.85
C MET A 36 19.36 -21.75 16.45
N ALA A 37 20.41 -20.95 16.33
CA ALA A 37 21.11 -20.66 15.08
C ALA A 37 21.74 -21.92 14.47
N HIS A 38 22.33 -22.79 15.30
CA HIS A 38 22.87 -24.08 14.86
C HIS A 38 21.77 -24.98 14.28
N HIS A 39 20.66 -25.13 15.01
CA HIS A 39 19.52 -25.92 14.54
C HIS A 39 18.88 -25.34 13.27
N PHE A 40 18.73 -24.02 13.20
CA PHE A 40 18.23 -23.32 12.03
C PHE A 40 19.10 -23.59 10.80
N THR A 41 20.42 -23.50 10.93
CA THR A 41 21.38 -23.81 9.86
C THR A 41 21.23 -25.25 9.36
N ARG A 42 21.07 -26.22 10.28
CA ARG A 42 20.86 -27.63 9.92
C ARG A 42 19.54 -27.84 9.18
N VAL A 43 18.46 -27.15 9.59
CA VAL A 43 17.17 -27.22 8.91
C VAL A 43 17.29 -26.67 7.49
N LEU A 44 17.86 -25.47 7.33
CA LEU A 44 18.05 -24.86 6.00
C LEU A 44 18.86 -25.77 5.05
N ARG A 45 19.90 -26.44 5.57
CA ARG A 45 20.71 -27.38 4.78
C ARG A 45 19.92 -28.58 4.22
N GLY A 46 18.91 -29.05 4.95
CA GLY A 46 18.10 -30.20 4.54
C GLY A 46 16.81 -29.84 3.80
N ALA A 47 16.35 -28.60 3.89
CA ALA A 47 15.04 -28.17 3.41
C ALA A 47 15.05 -27.78 1.92
N LEU A 48 15.39 -28.74 1.05
CA LEU A 48 15.46 -28.51 -0.41
C LEU A 48 14.12 -28.10 -1.04
N CYS A 49 13.00 -28.46 -0.38
CA CYS A 49 11.64 -28.13 -0.82
C CYS A 49 11.06 -26.89 -0.13
N LEU A 50 11.86 -26.15 0.62
CA LEU A 50 11.46 -24.92 1.30
C LEU A 50 11.06 -23.88 0.26
N ARG A 51 9.80 -23.43 0.31
CA ARG A 51 9.22 -22.45 -0.60
C ARG A 51 9.17 -21.06 -0.01
N SER A 52 8.96 -20.95 1.30
CA SER A 52 8.97 -19.66 2.01
C SER A 52 9.81 -19.70 3.28
N LEU A 53 10.54 -18.62 3.54
CA LEU A 53 11.33 -18.41 4.75
C LEU A 53 11.02 -17.03 5.36
N TRP A 54 10.70 -17.00 6.64
CA TRP A 54 10.62 -15.78 7.43
C TRP A 54 11.59 -15.88 8.61
N THR A 55 12.52 -14.93 8.73
CA THR A 55 13.50 -14.87 9.81
C THR A 55 13.82 -13.43 10.22
N SER A 56 14.58 -13.25 11.31
CA SER A 56 15.05 -11.95 11.81
C SER A 56 16.57 -11.82 11.78
N GLU A 57 17.08 -10.58 11.75
CA GLU A 57 18.53 -10.29 11.78
C GLU A 57 19.24 -10.92 12.97
N SER A 58 18.62 -10.98 14.15
CA SER A 58 19.23 -11.60 15.34
C SER A 58 19.64 -13.06 15.12
N ILE A 59 18.82 -13.83 14.41
CA ILE A 59 19.12 -15.23 14.06
C ILE A 59 20.24 -15.26 13.04
N LEU A 60 20.14 -14.44 12.00
CA LEU A 60 21.13 -14.40 10.92
C LEU A 60 22.51 -13.97 11.43
N HIS A 61 22.56 -13.04 12.39
CA HIS A 61 23.78 -12.62 13.03
C HIS A 61 24.51 -13.80 13.65
N ASP A 62 23.84 -14.62 14.45
CA ASP A 62 24.51 -15.75 15.11
C ASP A 62 24.83 -16.88 14.14
N VAL A 63 23.99 -17.09 13.11
CA VAL A 63 24.31 -18.04 12.02
C VAL A 63 25.59 -17.61 11.30
N ILE A 64 25.72 -16.34 10.92
CA ILE A 64 26.85 -15.88 10.12
C ILE A 64 28.10 -15.71 10.99
N SER A 65 27.98 -15.08 12.15
CA SER A 65 29.11 -14.77 13.04
C SER A 65 29.64 -16.00 13.78
N ASN A 66 28.79 -16.97 14.15
CA ASN A 66 29.22 -18.10 15.00
C ASN A 66 29.25 -19.44 14.27
N VAL A 67 28.45 -19.63 13.21
CA VAL A 67 28.36 -20.93 12.50
C VAL A 67 29.12 -20.90 11.18
N LEU A 68 29.24 -19.73 10.54
CA LEU A 68 29.76 -19.60 9.18
C LEU A 68 30.92 -18.59 9.03
N SER A 69 31.53 -18.14 10.13
CA SER A 69 32.61 -17.14 10.13
C SER A 69 33.83 -17.59 9.33
N ASP A 70 34.07 -18.90 9.26
CA ASP A 70 35.33 -19.49 8.76
C ASP A 70 35.17 -20.20 7.41
N VAL A 71 34.00 -20.13 6.77
CA VAL A 71 33.71 -20.86 5.53
C VAL A 71 33.02 -19.97 4.51
N ASP A 72 33.50 -19.99 3.26
CA ASP A 72 32.80 -19.47 2.07
C ASP A 72 31.56 -20.32 1.74
N TYR A 73 30.63 -20.35 2.69
CA TYR A 73 29.45 -21.16 2.62
C TYR A 73 28.37 -20.44 1.81
N THR A 74 27.79 -21.15 0.84
CA THR A 74 26.63 -20.67 0.07
C THR A 74 25.39 -21.46 0.48
N PHE A 75 24.28 -20.75 0.69
CA PHE A 75 23.00 -21.37 0.98
C PHE A 75 22.32 -21.75 -0.34
N HIS A 76 22.18 -23.05 -0.61
CA HIS A 76 21.48 -23.52 -1.81
C HIS A 76 20.06 -23.97 -1.45
N LEU A 77 19.07 -23.15 -1.80
CA LEU A 77 17.65 -23.38 -1.51
C LEU A 77 16.85 -23.31 -2.82
N PRO A 78 16.88 -24.37 -3.65
CA PRO A 78 16.41 -24.31 -5.03
C PRO A 78 14.90 -24.10 -5.18
N SER A 79 14.12 -24.36 -4.14
CA SER A 79 12.66 -24.15 -4.14
C SER A 79 12.23 -22.83 -3.49
N LEU A 80 13.16 -22.09 -2.87
CA LEU A 80 12.82 -20.91 -2.09
C LEU A 80 12.42 -19.77 -3.02
N GLY A 81 11.14 -19.39 -2.97
CA GLY A 81 10.55 -18.34 -3.80
C GLY A 81 10.09 -17.12 -3.02
N ASP A 82 9.84 -17.23 -1.71
CA ASP A 82 9.40 -16.13 -0.86
C ASP A 82 10.32 -16.01 0.38
N LEU A 83 10.91 -14.84 0.56
CA LEU A 83 11.80 -14.54 1.68
C LEU A 83 11.37 -13.26 2.38
N ARG A 84 11.21 -13.35 3.71
CA ARG A 84 10.98 -12.21 4.59
C ARG A 84 12.07 -12.10 5.66
N LEU A 85 12.71 -10.94 5.72
CA LEU A 85 13.72 -10.60 6.72
C LEU A 85 13.25 -9.40 7.54
N ASP A 86 12.97 -9.63 8.82
CA ASP A 86 12.60 -8.56 9.75
C ASP A 86 13.85 -7.99 10.45
N LEU A 87 13.89 -6.67 10.61
CA LEU A 87 15.00 -5.91 11.21
C LEU A 87 16.35 -6.16 10.51
N ALA A 88 16.31 -6.38 9.20
CA ALA A 88 17.45 -6.68 8.36
C ALA A 88 18.57 -5.63 8.51
N GLY A 89 19.78 -6.12 8.76
CA GLY A 89 20.99 -5.35 8.92
C GLY A 89 22.12 -5.91 8.05
N LYS A 90 23.37 -5.74 8.49
CA LYS A 90 24.55 -6.17 7.74
C LYS A 90 24.57 -7.68 7.49
N GLN A 91 24.08 -8.48 8.44
CA GLN A 91 24.12 -9.93 8.33
C GLN A 91 23.06 -10.45 7.37
N SER A 92 21.89 -9.82 7.32
CA SER A 92 20.91 -10.04 6.26
C SER A 92 21.49 -9.83 4.86
N VAL A 93 22.32 -8.80 4.67
CA VAL A 93 23.00 -8.55 3.38
C VAL A 93 23.95 -9.68 3.02
N VAL A 94 24.81 -10.10 3.96
CA VAL A 94 25.74 -11.22 3.75
C VAL A 94 24.99 -12.52 3.46
N PHE A 95 23.88 -12.76 4.15
CA PHE A 95 23.01 -13.91 3.90
C PHE A 95 22.44 -13.88 2.47
N LEU A 96 21.87 -12.75 2.03
CA LEU A 96 21.30 -12.58 0.69
C LEU A 96 22.35 -12.73 -0.41
N GLN A 97 23.56 -12.19 -0.22
CA GLN A 97 24.68 -12.35 -1.15
C GLN A 97 25.14 -13.81 -1.28
N ARG A 98 25.03 -14.60 -0.20
CA ARG A 98 25.41 -16.03 -0.16
C ARG A 98 24.27 -16.98 -0.55
N LEU A 99 23.06 -16.46 -0.77
CA LEU A 99 21.87 -17.25 -1.06
C LEU A 99 21.72 -17.52 -2.56
N LYS A 100 21.64 -18.81 -2.93
CA LYS A 100 21.30 -19.29 -4.27
C LYS A 100 19.89 -19.86 -4.26
N ALA A 101 18.92 -19.02 -4.61
CA ALA A 101 17.50 -19.34 -4.66
C ALA A 101 16.80 -18.56 -5.79
N PRO A 102 15.78 -19.13 -6.46
CA PRO A 102 14.99 -18.43 -7.47
C PRO A 102 13.93 -17.53 -6.81
N LEU A 103 14.36 -16.57 -5.99
CA LEU A 103 13.45 -15.70 -5.25
C LEU A 103 12.55 -14.91 -6.19
N ARG A 104 11.24 -15.00 -5.93
CA ARG A 104 10.17 -14.25 -6.61
C ARG A 104 9.61 -13.14 -5.73
N ARG A 105 9.58 -13.34 -4.41
CA ARG A 105 9.12 -12.35 -3.45
C ARG A 105 10.20 -12.10 -2.40
N LEU A 106 10.49 -10.84 -2.14
CA LEU A 106 11.43 -10.42 -1.12
C LEU A 106 10.82 -9.29 -0.28
N ARG A 107 10.75 -9.51 1.03
CA ARG A 107 10.30 -8.52 2.01
C ARG A 107 11.44 -8.21 2.98
N LEU A 108 11.88 -6.96 3.01
CA LEU A 108 12.96 -6.48 3.86
C LEU A 108 12.45 -5.36 4.74
N TRP A 109 12.49 -5.57 6.05
CA TRP A 109 12.33 -4.48 7.01
C TRP A 109 13.70 -4.11 7.55
N LEU A 110 14.28 -3.02 7.07
CA LEU A 110 15.62 -2.59 7.42
C LEU A 110 15.63 -1.89 8.78
N SER A 111 16.58 -2.23 9.65
CA SER A 111 16.75 -1.49 10.90
C SER A 111 17.45 -0.14 10.62
N ILE A 112 16.78 0.97 10.91
CA ILE A 112 17.30 2.34 10.79
C ILE A 112 18.47 2.52 11.77
N PRO A 113 19.73 2.80 11.36
CA PRO A 113 20.15 3.47 10.14
C PRO A 113 21.23 2.64 9.42
N VAL A 114 20.87 1.78 8.47
CA VAL A 114 21.86 1.34 7.47
C VAL A 114 22.01 2.44 6.42
N THR A 115 22.43 3.63 6.86
CA THR A 115 22.81 4.73 5.96
C THR A 115 23.92 4.24 5.05
N GLY A 116 23.60 4.05 3.77
CA GLY A 116 24.56 3.63 2.75
C GLY A 116 24.41 2.18 2.25
N LEU A 117 23.41 1.40 2.71
CA LEU A 117 23.09 0.14 2.04
C LEU A 117 22.33 0.43 0.75
N ASP A 118 22.98 0.20 -0.39
CA ASP A 118 22.29 0.18 -1.68
C ASP A 118 21.51 -1.12 -1.83
N VAL A 119 20.19 -1.06 -1.69
CA VAL A 119 19.29 -2.21 -1.86
C VAL A 119 19.53 -2.92 -3.19
N PHE A 120 19.88 -2.22 -4.27
CA PHE A 120 20.14 -2.86 -5.56
C PHE A 120 21.31 -3.84 -5.51
N SER A 121 22.39 -3.49 -4.81
CA SER A 121 23.54 -4.39 -4.62
C SER A 121 23.18 -5.68 -3.87
N VAL A 122 22.14 -5.64 -3.04
CA VAL A 122 21.68 -6.77 -2.23
C VAL A 122 20.82 -7.73 -3.04
N ILE A 123 20.00 -7.18 -3.95
CA ILE A 123 18.99 -7.95 -4.68
C ILE A 123 19.41 -8.31 -6.11
N ASP A 124 20.56 -7.83 -6.59
CA ASP A 124 21.04 -8.05 -7.96
C ASP A 124 21.16 -9.55 -8.32
N SER A 125 21.54 -10.40 -7.38
CA SER A 125 21.59 -11.86 -7.57
C SER A 125 20.24 -12.48 -7.94
N PHE A 126 19.14 -11.79 -7.64
CA PHE A 126 17.77 -12.22 -7.91
C PHE A 126 17.10 -11.42 -9.04
N ARG A 127 17.86 -10.57 -9.76
CA ARG A 127 17.33 -9.59 -10.72
C ARG A 127 16.38 -10.18 -11.77
N ASN A 128 16.63 -11.42 -12.19
CA ASN A 128 15.89 -12.09 -13.26
C ASN A 128 14.70 -12.93 -12.76
N THR A 129 14.57 -13.13 -11.45
CA THR A 129 13.52 -13.96 -10.84
C THR A 129 12.57 -13.16 -9.97
N LEU A 130 13.02 -12.04 -9.42
CA LEU A 130 12.26 -11.25 -8.46
C LEU A 130 11.07 -10.57 -9.15
N GLU A 131 9.87 -10.78 -8.60
CA GLU A 131 8.59 -10.29 -9.10
C GLU A 131 7.97 -9.25 -8.14
N VAL A 132 8.17 -9.44 -6.83
CA VAL A 132 7.60 -8.60 -5.77
C VAL A 132 8.69 -8.17 -4.79
N LEU A 133 8.75 -6.88 -4.51
CA LEU A 133 9.70 -6.28 -3.58
C LEU A 133 8.95 -5.42 -2.56
N ASP A 134 9.05 -5.78 -1.27
CA ASP A 134 8.52 -5.01 -0.15
C ASP A 134 9.68 -4.50 0.69
N LEU A 135 9.82 -3.18 0.77
CA LEU A 135 10.86 -2.50 1.50
C LEU A 135 10.22 -1.63 2.57
N GLN A 136 10.66 -1.83 3.81
CA GLN A 136 10.33 -0.99 4.93
C GLN A 136 11.61 -0.43 5.53
N ASP A 137 11.65 0.90 5.63
CA ASP A 137 12.79 1.70 6.03
C ASP A 137 14.00 1.55 5.08
N GLY A 138 14.85 2.56 4.98
CA GLY A 138 16.11 2.49 4.20
C GLY A 138 16.15 3.37 2.96
N VAL A 139 17.10 3.09 2.07
CA VAL A 139 17.40 3.89 0.88
C VAL A 139 17.45 3.00 -0.36
N LEU A 140 16.66 3.35 -1.38
CA LEU A 140 16.79 2.77 -2.72
C LEU A 140 17.85 3.55 -3.49
N GLY A 141 18.89 2.86 -3.97
CA GLY A 141 20.02 3.47 -4.67
C GLY A 141 19.64 4.24 -5.93
N THR A 142 20.57 5.04 -6.45
CA THR A 142 20.42 5.85 -7.67
C THR A 142 21.06 5.20 -8.90
N GLY A 143 21.41 3.91 -8.83
CA GLY A 143 22.11 3.21 -9.92
C GLY A 143 21.27 3.13 -11.20
N THR A 144 21.73 3.78 -12.27
CA THR A 144 21.07 3.82 -13.58
C THR A 144 21.26 2.58 -14.44
N GLU A 145 22.19 1.69 -14.05
CA GLU A 145 22.63 0.57 -14.89
C GLU A 145 21.99 -0.78 -14.52
N VAL A 146 21.17 -0.81 -13.45
CA VAL A 146 20.57 -2.05 -12.96
C VAL A 146 19.10 -2.10 -13.32
N GLN A 147 18.70 -3.17 -14.02
CA GLN A 147 17.31 -3.44 -14.36
C GLN A 147 16.83 -4.74 -13.73
N PHE A 148 15.62 -4.69 -13.19
CA PHE A 148 14.86 -5.79 -12.63
C PHE A 148 13.65 -6.08 -13.52
N PRO A 149 13.85 -6.80 -14.64
CA PRO A 149 12.86 -6.94 -15.70
C PRO A 149 11.63 -7.78 -15.31
N CYS A 150 11.64 -8.46 -14.17
CA CYS A 150 10.53 -9.28 -13.69
C CYS A 150 9.70 -8.60 -12.59
N ILE A 151 10.21 -7.53 -11.96
CA ILE A 151 9.50 -6.88 -10.87
C ILE A 151 8.25 -6.19 -11.41
N ARG A 152 7.10 -6.64 -10.90
CA ARG A 152 5.76 -6.14 -11.23
C ARG A 152 5.11 -5.39 -10.07
N ALA A 153 5.58 -5.61 -8.84
CA ALA A 153 5.02 -5.00 -7.65
C ALA A 153 6.11 -4.50 -6.69
N ILE A 154 6.02 -3.24 -6.27
CA ILE A 154 6.90 -2.62 -5.28
C ILE A 154 6.08 -1.95 -4.18
N ARG A 155 6.46 -2.22 -2.93
CA ARG A 155 5.98 -1.49 -1.77
C ARG A 155 7.17 -0.89 -1.04
N MET A 156 7.05 0.38 -0.72
CA MET A 156 8.05 1.19 -0.06
C MET A 156 7.39 1.91 1.11
N VAL A 157 7.83 1.61 2.32
CA VAL A 157 7.35 2.25 3.56
C VAL A 157 8.54 2.91 4.23
N CYS A 158 8.50 4.23 4.41
CA CYS A 158 9.61 5.02 4.97
C CYS A 158 10.95 4.82 4.23
N VAL A 159 10.89 4.51 2.92
CA VAL A 159 12.07 4.37 2.06
C VAL A 159 12.34 5.69 1.35
N THR A 160 13.58 6.15 1.40
CA THR A 160 14.04 7.25 0.54
C THR A 160 14.51 6.69 -0.78
N PHE A 161 14.19 7.34 -1.89
CA PHE A 161 14.63 6.93 -3.22
C PHE A 161 15.04 8.18 -4.01
N GLY A 162 15.87 7.98 -5.03
CA GLY A 162 16.30 9.06 -5.90
C GLY A 162 15.19 9.59 -6.84
N PRO A 163 15.56 10.38 -7.86
CA PRO A 163 14.64 10.83 -8.90
C PRO A 163 13.76 9.70 -9.48
N THR A 164 12.49 9.99 -9.77
CA THR A 164 11.51 9.01 -10.26
C THR A 164 11.96 8.31 -11.55
N VAL A 165 12.79 8.96 -12.37
CA VAL A 165 13.36 8.37 -13.59
C VAL A 165 14.10 7.06 -13.30
N PHE A 166 14.72 6.91 -12.14
CA PHE A 166 15.40 5.68 -11.73
C PHE A 166 14.42 4.55 -11.41
N LEU A 167 13.26 4.86 -10.82
CA LEU A 167 12.20 3.85 -10.64
C LEU A 167 11.71 3.34 -12.00
N VAL A 168 11.47 4.26 -12.95
CA VAL A 168 10.98 3.91 -14.28
C VAL A 168 12.01 3.11 -15.08
N SER A 169 13.31 3.45 -14.99
CA SER A 169 14.37 2.73 -15.71
C SER A 169 14.66 1.36 -15.11
N ASN A 170 14.63 1.24 -13.77
CA ASN A 170 15.07 0.03 -13.10
C ASN A 170 13.98 -1.04 -13.03
N PHE A 171 12.70 -0.65 -13.12
CA PHE A 171 11.55 -1.57 -13.02
C PHE A 171 10.63 -1.46 -14.24
N PRO A 172 11.09 -1.83 -15.46
CA PRO A 172 10.35 -1.56 -16.69
C PRO A 172 8.99 -2.26 -16.80
N LYS A 173 8.75 -3.34 -16.04
CA LYS A 173 7.47 -4.08 -16.01
C LYS A 173 6.61 -3.81 -14.77
N LEU A 174 6.91 -2.73 -14.02
CA LEU A 174 6.16 -2.41 -12.83
C LEU A 174 4.69 -2.14 -13.16
N GLN A 175 3.79 -2.74 -12.39
CA GLN A 175 2.34 -2.59 -12.51
C GLN A 175 1.70 -2.07 -11.22
N HIS A 176 2.30 -2.38 -10.07
CA HIS A 176 1.80 -2.02 -8.74
C HIS A 176 2.88 -1.28 -7.97
N LEU A 177 2.58 -0.06 -7.53
CA LEU A 177 3.49 0.78 -6.75
C LEU A 177 2.79 1.30 -5.49
N MET A 178 3.35 1.02 -4.33
CA MET A 178 2.92 1.60 -3.07
C MET A 178 4.07 2.39 -2.43
N CYS A 179 3.87 3.68 -2.20
CA CYS A 179 4.85 4.60 -1.62
C CYS A 179 4.28 5.28 -0.39
N ILE A 180 4.61 4.77 0.80
CA ILE A 180 4.29 5.41 2.07
C ILE A 180 5.55 6.12 2.54
N GLY A 181 5.60 7.44 2.38
CA GLY A 181 6.69 8.26 2.90
C GLY A 181 6.72 8.33 4.43
N PRO A 182 7.74 9.01 5.00
CA PRO A 182 7.80 9.27 6.44
C PRO A 182 6.57 10.04 6.92
N ALA A 183 6.30 9.95 8.23
CA ALA A 183 5.04 10.45 8.77
C ALA A 183 4.86 11.98 8.72
N ASP A 184 5.93 12.72 8.44
CA ASP A 184 6.00 14.17 8.48
C ASP A 184 5.76 14.78 7.09
N ASP A 185 4.54 15.27 6.86
CA ASP A 185 4.11 15.99 5.65
C ASP A 185 4.31 17.52 5.79
N SER A 186 5.14 18.01 6.71
CA SER A 186 5.27 19.44 6.99
C SER A 186 5.87 20.29 5.86
N ASP A 187 6.49 19.67 4.85
CA ASP A 187 7.17 20.37 3.75
C ASP A 187 6.54 20.07 2.37
N VAL A 188 5.30 20.53 2.19
CA VAL A 188 4.58 20.43 0.91
C VAL A 188 5.36 21.08 -0.23
N GLN A 189 6.06 22.20 0.03
CA GLN A 189 6.81 22.93 -0.99
C GLN A 189 7.93 22.08 -1.59
N ARG A 190 8.69 21.35 -0.76
CA ARG A 190 9.72 20.43 -1.25
C ARG A 190 9.14 19.41 -2.23
N PHE A 191 7.98 18.82 -1.94
CA PHE A 191 7.34 17.87 -2.85
C PHE A 191 6.85 18.52 -4.15
N LEU A 192 6.46 19.81 -4.14
CA LEU A 192 6.12 20.54 -5.36
C LEU A 192 7.35 20.73 -6.26
N ASP A 193 8.48 21.10 -5.66
CA ASP A 193 9.74 21.31 -6.37
C ASP A 193 10.25 19.98 -6.95
N GLU A 194 10.22 18.90 -6.16
CA GLU A 194 10.54 17.54 -6.59
C GLU A 194 9.65 17.09 -7.76
N ALA A 195 8.35 17.40 -7.71
CA ALA A 195 7.42 17.04 -8.78
C ALA A 195 7.78 17.71 -10.10
N GLU A 196 8.22 18.97 -10.10
CA GLU A 196 8.59 19.68 -11.34
C GLU A 196 9.93 19.20 -11.90
N ILE A 197 10.90 18.90 -11.02
CA ILE A 197 12.17 18.25 -11.39
C ILE A 197 11.88 16.90 -12.04
N ASN A 198 11.10 16.04 -11.38
CA ASN A 198 10.77 14.71 -11.86
C ASN A 198 9.99 14.75 -13.19
N ARG A 199 9.01 15.66 -13.34
CA ARG A 199 8.30 15.84 -14.61
C ARG A 199 9.24 16.21 -15.75
N SER A 200 10.20 17.09 -15.49
CA SER A 200 11.19 17.51 -16.49
C SER A 200 12.10 16.35 -16.89
N SER A 201 12.61 15.58 -15.93
CA SER A 201 13.41 14.38 -16.17
C SER A 201 12.65 13.30 -16.95
N LEU A 202 11.38 13.06 -16.61
CA LEU A 202 10.54 12.05 -17.26
C LEU A 202 10.07 12.46 -18.67
N ARG A 203 10.14 13.75 -19.04
CA ARG A 203 9.89 14.20 -20.42
C ARG A 203 11.08 13.95 -21.35
N GLY A 204 12.30 13.98 -20.82
CA GLY A 204 13.54 13.77 -21.58
C GLY A 204 14.04 12.33 -21.64
N GLY A 205 13.52 11.42 -20.80
CA GLY A 205 13.97 10.03 -20.72
C GLY A 205 13.14 9.02 -21.53
N ASN A 206 13.72 7.83 -21.77
CA ASN A 206 13.00 6.68 -22.30
C ASN A 206 11.90 6.23 -21.31
N ARG A 207 10.64 6.53 -21.63
CA ARG A 207 9.49 6.12 -20.81
C ARG A 207 9.22 4.63 -21.04
N HIS A 208 9.38 3.84 -19.98
CA HIS A 208 9.05 2.41 -20.03
C HIS A 208 7.63 2.11 -19.54
N TRP A 209 7.09 2.91 -18.62
CA TRP A 209 5.74 2.71 -18.11
C TRP A 209 4.72 3.37 -19.03
N GLU A 210 3.88 2.56 -19.66
CA GLU A 210 2.70 3.03 -20.40
C GLU A 210 1.54 3.36 -19.48
N GLY A 211 1.50 2.75 -18.28
CA GLY A 211 0.52 2.96 -17.22
C GLY A 211 0.80 2.04 -16.03
N LEU A 212 0.10 2.25 -14.92
CA LEU A 212 0.11 1.35 -13.77
C LEU A 212 -1.29 0.83 -13.48
N ASN A 213 -1.35 -0.40 -12.99
CA ASN A 213 -2.58 -1.01 -12.49
C ASN A 213 -2.95 -0.40 -11.13
N PHE A 214 -1.96 -0.19 -10.27
CA PHE A 214 -2.18 0.31 -8.91
C PHE A 214 -1.10 1.30 -8.50
N LEU A 215 -1.52 2.43 -7.94
CA LEU A 215 -0.66 3.41 -7.30
C LEU A 215 -1.27 3.81 -5.95
N SER A 216 -0.52 3.61 -4.86
CA SER A 216 -0.96 3.93 -3.51
C SER A 216 0.08 4.71 -2.72
N GLY A 217 -0.36 5.65 -1.88
CA GLY A 217 0.56 6.43 -1.06
C GLY A 217 -0.04 7.69 -0.47
N ARG A 218 0.80 8.44 0.24
CA ARG A 218 0.43 9.79 0.71
C ARG A 218 0.39 10.75 -0.46
N PHE A 219 -0.53 11.72 -0.43
CA PHE A 219 -0.69 12.70 -1.50
C PHE A 219 0.63 13.38 -1.90
N SER A 220 1.38 13.87 -0.92
CA SER A 220 2.67 14.57 -1.07
C SER A 220 3.68 13.75 -1.87
N VAL A 221 3.87 12.50 -1.46
CA VAL A 221 4.77 11.54 -2.12
C VAL A 221 4.32 11.24 -3.54
N LEU A 222 3.03 10.92 -3.73
CA LEU A 222 2.47 10.61 -5.05
C LEU A 222 2.58 11.78 -6.02
N TYR A 223 2.34 13.01 -5.54
CA TYR A 223 2.51 14.22 -6.33
C TYR A 223 3.98 14.47 -6.67
N GLY A 224 4.88 14.30 -5.70
CA GLY A 224 6.34 14.41 -5.85
C GLY A 224 6.92 13.48 -6.91
N LEU A 225 6.30 12.31 -7.16
CA LEU A 225 6.75 11.40 -8.21
C LEU A 225 6.71 12.04 -9.62
N GLY A 226 5.87 13.05 -9.85
CA GLY A 226 5.81 13.75 -11.13
C GLY A 226 5.36 12.88 -12.32
N LEU A 227 4.66 11.78 -12.05
CA LEU A 227 4.17 10.85 -13.08
C LEU A 227 3.11 11.52 -13.97
N ASN A 228 3.13 11.17 -15.26
CA ASN A 228 2.13 11.58 -16.24
C ASN A 228 1.80 10.39 -17.15
N ILE A 229 1.17 9.39 -16.54
CA ILE A 229 0.77 8.12 -17.16
C ILE A 229 -0.60 7.72 -16.60
N PRO A 230 -1.44 6.99 -17.35
CA PRO A 230 -2.68 6.45 -16.83
C PRO A 230 -2.47 5.49 -15.65
N ILE A 231 -3.33 5.59 -14.64
CA ILE A 231 -3.39 4.68 -13.50
C ILE A 231 -4.79 4.03 -13.50
N ARG A 232 -4.91 2.71 -13.32
CA ARG A 232 -6.24 2.09 -13.20
C ARG A 232 -6.84 2.36 -11.83
N TYR A 233 -6.12 2.04 -10.75
CA TYR A 233 -6.53 2.28 -9.37
C TYR A 233 -5.54 3.21 -8.65
N LEU A 234 -6.04 4.37 -8.20
CA LEU A 234 -5.28 5.35 -7.43
C LEU A 234 -5.80 5.42 -6.00
N ASP A 235 -4.93 5.14 -5.03
CA ASP A 235 -5.22 5.18 -3.60
C ASP A 235 -4.41 6.30 -2.92
N ILE A 236 -5.11 7.30 -2.42
CA ILE A 236 -4.51 8.48 -1.79
C ILE A 236 -4.86 8.48 -0.31
N PHE A 237 -3.84 8.25 0.50
CA PHE A 237 -3.91 8.47 1.93
C PHE A 237 -3.83 9.96 2.21
N TRP A 238 -4.86 10.46 2.89
CA TRP A 238 -4.86 11.73 3.63
C TRP A 238 -4.61 12.95 2.74
N LEU A 239 -5.69 13.44 2.16
CA LEU A 239 -5.75 14.76 1.56
C LEU A 239 -5.92 15.82 2.66
N PHE A 240 -4.92 16.69 2.81
CA PHE A 240 -4.96 17.85 3.69
C PHE A 240 -5.33 19.13 2.93
N LYS A 241 -5.65 20.18 3.67
CA LYS A 241 -6.13 21.47 3.13
C LYS A 241 -5.18 22.06 2.09
N ASP A 242 -3.87 21.92 2.30
CA ASP A 242 -2.84 22.52 1.46
C ASP A 242 -2.62 21.72 0.15
N HIS A 243 -3.31 20.59 -0.01
CA HIS A 243 -3.23 19.71 -1.18
C HIS A 243 -4.34 19.97 -2.22
N SER A 244 -5.41 20.68 -1.86
CA SER A 244 -6.62 20.79 -2.70
C SER A 244 -6.33 21.31 -4.10
N ASP A 245 -5.47 22.31 -4.21
CA ASP A 245 -5.17 23.01 -5.46
C ASP A 245 -4.32 22.14 -6.40
N HIS A 246 -3.59 21.18 -5.83
CA HIS A 246 -2.72 20.25 -6.57
C HIS A 246 -3.45 18.98 -7.00
N LEU A 247 -4.57 18.64 -6.36
CA LEU A 247 -5.35 17.43 -6.67
C LEU A 247 -5.82 17.41 -8.12
N LEU A 248 -6.31 18.54 -8.66
CA LEU A 248 -6.74 18.61 -10.06
C LEU A 248 -5.59 18.28 -11.02
N ARG A 249 -4.39 18.80 -10.74
CA ARG A 249 -3.20 18.52 -11.57
C ARG A 249 -2.81 17.05 -11.45
N LEU A 250 -2.81 16.48 -10.25
CA LEU A 250 -2.53 15.06 -10.03
C LEU A 250 -3.50 14.16 -10.81
N LEU A 251 -4.81 14.38 -10.67
CA LEU A 251 -5.83 13.58 -11.36
C LEU A 251 -5.78 13.75 -12.88
N ARG A 252 -5.42 14.94 -13.38
CA ARG A 252 -5.22 15.17 -14.82
C ARG A 252 -3.98 14.46 -15.34
N ASP A 253 -2.88 14.43 -14.58
CA ASP A 253 -1.65 13.77 -14.99
C ASP A 253 -1.81 12.22 -14.93
N LEU A 254 -2.48 11.70 -13.90
CA LEU A 254 -2.64 10.27 -13.64
C LEU A 254 -3.88 9.62 -14.30
N ARG A 255 -4.92 10.40 -14.59
CA ARG A 255 -6.17 9.96 -15.24
C ARG A 255 -6.75 8.65 -14.68
N PRO A 256 -7.02 8.56 -13.36
CA PRO A 256 -7.45 7.32 -12.74
C PRO A 256 -8.84 6.85 -13.18
N GLU A 257 -9.05 5.54 -13.28
CA GLU A 257 -10.38 4.94 -13.46
C GLU A 257 -11.11 4.74 -12.13
N CYS A 258 -10.35 4.37 -11.09
CA CYS A 258 -10.80 4.26 -9.71
C CYS A 258 -9.95 5.16 -8.81
N LEU A 259 -10.61 5.94 -7.95
CA LEU A 259 -9.98 6.78 -6.94
C LEU A 259 -10.48 6.37 -5.56
N ASP A 260 -9.57 5.91 -4.71
CA ASP A 260 -9.75 5.80 -3.26
C ASP A 260 -9.06 6.98 -2.59
N LEU A 261 -9.81 7.78 -1.85
CA LEU A 261 -9.36 9.06 -1.32
C LEU A 261 -9.81 9.19 0.13
N ASP A 262 -8.84 9.23 1.04
CA ASP A 262 -9.09 9.61 2.43
C ASP A 262 -8.85 11.13 2.58
N VAL A 263 -9.85 11.88 3.04
CA VAL A 263 -9.79 13.33 3.24
C VAL A 263 -9.87 13.67 4.73
N CYS A 264 -8.93 14.48 5.21
CA CYS A 264 -8.96 15.01 6.57
C CYS A 264 -9.50 16.45 6.55
N LEU A 265 -10.76 16.65 6.93
CA LEU A 265 -11.41 17.97 6.84
C LEU A 265 -10.90 19.00 7.86
N LYS A 266 -9.94 18.64 8.71
CA LYS A 266 -9.40 19.55 9.72
C LYS A 266 -8.78 20.79 9.07
N GLY A 267 -9.36 21.95 9.36
CA GLY A 267 -8.86 23.24 8.86
C GLY A 267 -9.08 23.47 7.36
N PHE A 268 -9.92 22.67 6.70
CA PHE A 268 -10.39 22.98 5.35
C PHE A 268 -11.28 24.22 5.35
N THR A 269 -11.12 25.06 4.33
CA THR A 269 -12.12 26.07 3.97
C THR A 269 -13.12 25.49 2.98
N TRP A 270 -14.30 26.11 2.85
CA TRP A 270 -15.28 25.70 1.84
C TRP A 270 -14.74 25.78 0.41
N ALA A 271 -13.90 26.77 0.13
CA ALA A 271 -13.23 26.91 -1.17
C ALA A 271 -12.35 25.69 -1.47
N GLN A 272 -11.59 25.20 -0.49
CA GLN A 272 -10.73 24.02 -0.67
C GLN A 272 -11.54 22.74 -0.89
N VAL A 273 -12.66 22.58 -0.17
CA VAL A 273 -13.60 21.46 -0.42
C VAL A 273 -14.17 21.55 -1.84
N GLN A 274 -14.53 22.74 -2.28
CA GLN A 274 -15.03 22.96 -3.64
C GLN A 274 -13.95 22.66 -4.69
N THR A 275 -12.73 23.14 -4.52
CA THR A 275 -11.61 22.86 -5.43
C THR A 275 -11.36 21.36 -5.57
N ALA A 276 -11.33 20.63 -4.45
CA ALA A 276 -11.16 19.17 -4.48
C ALA A 276 -12.35 18.46 -5.18
N SER A 277 -13.58 18.94 -4.94
CA SER A 277 -14.79 18.40 -5.57
C SER A 277 -14.79 18.62 -7.08
N ILE A 278 -14.40 19.81 -7.53
CA ILE A 278 -14.22 20.15 -8.96
C ILE A 278 -13.15 19.24 -9.59
N ALA A 279 -12.03 19.02 -8.88
CA ALA A 279 -10.96 18.15 -9.35
C ALA A 279 -11.45 16.73 -9.64
N ILE A 280 -12.24 16.17 -8.73
CA ILE A 280 -12.84 14.83 -8.87
C ILE A 280 -13.86 14.82 -10.01
N ALA A 281 -14.78 15.79 -10.04
CA ALA A 281 -15.86 15.84 -11.01
C ALA A 281 -15.37 15.99 -12.46
N ARG A 282 -14.25 16.69 -12.67
CA ARG A 282 -13.63 16.91 -13.99
C ARG A 282 -12.73 15.78 -14.46
N SER A 283 -12.57 14.71 -13.68
CA SER A 283 -11.76 13.56 -14.09
C SER A 283 -12.54 12.72 -15.12
N GLU A 284 -12.15 12.82 -16.40
CA GLU A 284 -12.87 12.23 -17.54
C GLU A 284 -12.92 10.69 -17.52
N ARG A 285 -11.90 10.04 -16.95
CA ARG A 285 -11.81 8.57 -16.87
C ARG A 285 -12.36 7.99 -15.57
N LEU A 286 -12.65 8.83 -14.58
CA LEU A 286 -13.02 8.36 -13.24
C LEU A 286 -14.43 7.77 -13.25
N ARG A 287 -14.52 6.46 -13.02
CA ARG A 287 -15.77 5.67 -12.97
C ARG A 287 -16.15 5.26 -11.56
N TYR A 288 -15.16 5.10 -10.68
CA TYR A 288 -15.34 4.60 -9.32
C TYR A 288 -14.70 5.58 -8.33
N LEU A 289 -15.48 6.04 -7.36
CA LEU A 289 -15.01 6.92 -6.28
C LEU A 289 -15.25 6.25 -4.93
N ILE A 290 -14.17 6.05 -4.17
CA ILE A 290 -14.22 5.66 -2.77
C ILE A 290 -13.70 6.85 -1.96
N LEU A 291 -14.53 7.37 -1.06
CA LEU A 291 -14.24 8.57 -0.29
C LEU A 291 -14.34 8.28 1.21
N GLY A 292 -13.20 8.30 1.88
CA GLY A 292 -13.13 8.31 3.34
C GLY A 292 -13.06 9.75 3.85
N ILE A 293 -13.96 10.14 4.76
CA ILE A 293 -13.98 11.49 5.35
C ILE A 293 -13.64 11.39 6.83
N GLU A 294 -12.51 11.97 7.22
CA GLU A 294 -12.08 12.12 8.62
C GLU A 294 -12.42 13.52 9.13
N VAL A 295 -13.11 13.58 10.26
CA VAL A 295 -13.58 14.82 10.89
C VAL A 295 -12.92 14.95 12.24
N ILE A 296 -11.89 15.79 12.32
CA ILE A 296 -11.12 16.00 13.56
C ILE A 296 -11.63 17.22 14.33
N ASP A 297 -12.35 18.13 13.67
CA ASP A 297 -12.82 19.39 14.27
C ASP A 297 -14.22 19.77 13.75
N HIS A 298 -15.00 20.50 14.54
CA HIS A 298 -16.38 20.91 14.26
C HIS A 298 -16.47 22.10 13.29
N THR A 299 -15.34 22.61 12.78
CA THR A 299 -15.26 23.82 11.95
C THR A 299 -15.92 23.66 10.57
N VAL A 300 -15.86 22.46 9.97
CA VAL A 300 -16.52 22.14 8.70
C VAL A 300 -17.63 21.13 8.96
N ASN A 301 -18.87 21.50 8.64
CA ASN A 301 -19.99 20.56 8.66
C ASN A 301 -19.85 19.55 7.51
N VAL A 302 -19.72 18.27 7.83
CA VAL A 302 -19.67 17.15 6.87
C VAL A 302 -20.79 17.23 5.85
N MET A 303 -22.01 17.58 6.26
CA MET A 303 -23.15 17.67 5.37
C MET A 303 -22.96 18.74 4.31
N SER A 304 -22.42 19.89 4.69
CA SER A 304 -22.14 20.97 3.73
C SER A 304 -20.97 20.61 2.80
N ALA A 305 -19.98 19.83 3.28
CA ALA A 305 -18.92 19.32 2.41
C ALA A 305 -19.47 18.29 1.40
N ILE A 306 -20.37 17.42 1.84
CA ILE A 306 -21.13 16.51 0.98
C ILE A 306 -22.00 17.29 -0.02
N ASP A 307 -22.64 18.38 0.41
CA ASP A 307 -23.47 19.22 -0.46
C ASP A 307 -22.66 19.86 -1.59
N ILE A 308 -21.47 20.37 -1.27
CA ILE A 308 -20.53 20.90 -2.26
C ILE A 308 -20.05 19.80 -3.22
N LEU A 309 -19.68 18.64 -2.69
CA LEU A 309 -19.30 17.51 -3.52
C LEU A 309 -20.44 17.13 -4.48
N MET A 310 -21.66 17.02 -3.98
CA MET A 310 -22.84 16.71 -4.78
C MET A 310 -23.09 17.73 -5.89
N SER A 311 -22.95 19.03 -5.62
CA SER A 311 -23.19 20.05 -6.65
C SER A 311 -22.22 19.93 -7.82
N GLU A 312 -20.97 19.55 -7.56
CA GLU A 312 -19.95 19.42 -8.60
C GLU A 312 -20.06 18.09 -9.37
N LEU A 313 -20.54 17.03 -8.72
CA LEU A 313 -20.66 15.69 -9.33
C LEU A 313 -21.71 15.58 -10.44
N ARG A 314 -22.52 16.62 -10.68
CA ARG A 314 -23.58 16.62 -11.71
C ARG A 314 -23.08 16.31 -13.11
N HIS A 315 -21.87 16.74 -13.41
CA HIS A 315 -21.23 16.54 -14.71
C HIS A 315 -20.19 15.41 -14.68
N SER A 316 -20.08 14.70 -13.55
CA SER A 316 -19.11 13.64 -13.39
C SER A 316 -19.54 12.38 -14.12
N SER A 317 -18.55 11.58 -14.48
CA SER A 317 -18.73 10.33 -15.21
C SER A 317 -18.69 9.09 -14.30
N ILE A 318 -18.82 9.34 -12.98
CA ILE A 318 -18.74 8.36 -11.90
C ILE A 318 -20.01 7.53 -11.85
N THR A 319 -19.85 6.22 -11.85
CA THR A 319 -20.96 5.24 -11.86
C THR A 319 -21.15 4.55 -10.52
N PHE A 320 -20.09 4.50 -9.71
CA PHE A 320 -20.09 3.89 -8.40
C PHE A 320 -19.46 4.85 -7.39
N MET A 321 -20.11 5.01 -6.24
CA MET A 321 -19.61 5.79 -5.13
C MET A 321 -19.67 5.00 -3.83
N ALA A 322 -18.59 5.01 -3.06
CA ALA A 322 -18.58 4.53 -1.69
C ALA A 322 -18.14 5.64 -0.74
N LEU A 323 -18.93 5.91 0.31
CA LEU A 323 -18.66 6.95 1.30
C LEU A 323 -18.47 6.34 2.69
N TYR A 324 -17.37 6.67 3.34
CA TYR A 324 -17.03 6.18 4.68
C TYR A 324 -16.75 7.34 5.62
N ALA A 325 -17.34 7.26 6.80
CA ALA A 325 -16.90 8.06 7.93
C ALA A 325 -15.64 7.45 8.55
N LEU A 326 -14.57 8.23 8.69
CA LEU A 326 -13.37 7.82 9.41
C LEU A 326 -13.42 8.40 10.82
N SER A 327 -13.41 7.53 11.84
CA SER A 327 -13.30 7.94 13.24
C SER A 327 -11.85 7.97 13.70
N THR A 328 -11.52 8.99 14.49
CA THR A 328 -10.23 9.19 15.18
C THR A 328 -10.28 8.79 16.64
N ALA A 329 -11.31 8.06 17.08
CA ALA A 329 -11.43 7.67 18.47
C ALA A 329 -10.22 6.81 18.91
N ARG A 330 -9.32 7.49 19.64
CA ARG A 330 -8.01 7.07 20.16
C ARG A 330 -6.89 7.28 19.14
N GLY A 331 -5.97 8.19 19.46
CA GLY A 331 -4.74 8.53 18.73
C GLY A 331 -3.73 7.37 18.59
N THR A 332 -4.20 6.15 18.41
CA THR A 332 -3.46 5.13 17.68
C THR A 332 -3.46 5.58 16.22
N SER A 333 -2.28 5.94 15.72
CA SER A 333 -1.93 5.68 14.32
C SER A 333 -2.66 4.40 13.90
N ARG A 334 -3.56 4.48 12.92
CA ARG A 334 -4.18 3.27 12.38
C ARG A 334 -3.07 2.25 12.18
N PRO A 335 -3.21 0.96 12.59
CA PRO A 335 -2.49 -0.06 11.85
C PRO A 335 -2.91 0.18 10.41
N HIS A 336 -1.94 0.60 9.60
CA HIS A 336 -2.18 1.01 8.24
C HIS A 336 -3.17 0.03 7.57
N ARG A 337 -4.07 0.51 6.70
CA ARG A 337 -4.93 -0.28 5.79
C ARG A 337 -4.17 -1.26 4.86
N ILE A 338 -2.90 -1.50 5.17
CA ILE A 338 -1.93 -2.40 4.57
C ILE A 338 -2.26 -3.87 4.84
N SER A 339 -2.89 -4.22 5.97
CA SER A 339 -3.41 -5.58 6.13
C SER A 339 -4.78 -5.63 5.50
N GLY A 340 -5.00 -6.53 4.54
CA GLY A 340 -6.27 -6.72 3.82
C GLY A 340 -7.42 -7.25 4.69
N ASP A 341 -7.46 -6.86 5.96
CA ASP A 341 -8.45 -7.31 6.94
C ASP A 341 -9.55 -6.25 7.11
N PRO A 342 -10.72 -6.41 6.45
CA PRO A 342 -11.88 -5.54 6.61
C PRO A 342 -12.53 -5.64 8.00
N THR A 343 -12.06 -6.53 8.90
CA THR A 343 -12.58 -6.65 10.27
C THR A 343 -11.90 -5.71 11.27
N LEU A 344 -10.84 -5.00 10.86
CA LEU A 344 -10.13 -4.02 11.72
C LEU A 344 -10.87 -2.68 11.91
N PHE A 345 -12.08 -2.51 11.37
CA PHE A 345 -13.00 -1.44 11.76
C PHE A 345 -13.58 -1.72 13.14
N ARG A 346 -12.75 -1.64 14.19
CA ARG A 346 -13.23 -1.74 15.57
C ARG A 346 -14.04 -0.50 15.95
N GLU A 347 -15.26 -0.78 16.40
CA GLU A 347 -16.29 0.13 16.89
C GLU A 347 -15.74 1.28 17.76
N SER A 348 -16.01 2.52 17.36
CA SER A 348 -16.33 3.62 18.31
C SER A 348 -16.77 4.92 17.60
N ASP A 349 -17.98 5.35 17.97
CA ASP A 349 -18.73 6.60 17.73
C ASP A 349 -18.30 7.52 16.55
N PRO A 350 -18.45 7.12 15.28
CA PRO A 350 -18.32 8.03 14.14
C PRO A 350 -19.70 8.61 13.80
N ILE A 351 -19.80 9.93 13.75
CA ILE A 351 -21.00 10.68 13.31
C ILE A 351 -22.27 10.62 14.19
N ARG A 352 -22.21 11.18 15.40
CA ARG A 352 -23.44 11.72 16.05
C ARG A 352 -24.09 12.90 15.27
N HIS A 353 -23.45 13.39 14.21
CA HIS A 353 -23.89 14.56 13.43
C HIS A 353 -24.73 14.27 12.17
N LEU A 354 -24.62 13.10 11.51
CA LEU A 354 -25.64 12.63 10.53
C LEU A 354 -26.96 12.40 11.27
N ARG A 355 -26.86 11.91 12.51
CA ARG A 355 -28.01 11.67 13.41
C ARG A 355 -28.79 12.93 13.78
N LYS A 356 -28.31 14.15 13.49
CA LYS A 356 -29.16 15.35 13.55
C LYS A 356 -29.95 15.51 12.23
N GLY A 357 -30.68 14.47 11.82
CA GLY A 357 -31.87 14.60 10.99
C GLY A 357 -31.88 13.95 9.60
N ALA A 358 -30.78 13.38 9.08
CA ALA A 358 -30.80 12.73 7.76
C ALA A 358 -30.34 11.27 7.85
N SER A 359 -31.15 10.34 7.35
CA SER A 359 -30.75 8.94 7.23
C SER A 359 -29.66 8.79 6.16
N THR A 360 -28.82 7.76 6.26
CA THR A 360 -27.88 7.35 5.20
C THR A 360 -28.58 7.17 3.86
N LYS A 361 -29.81 6.63 3.87
CA LYS A 361 -30.69 6.55 2.70
C LYS A 361 -31.04 7.92 2.10
N ASP A 362 -31.33 8.94 2.92
CA ASP A 362 -31.62 10.29 2.44
C ASP A 362 -30.40 10.89 1.74
N VAL A 363 -29.21 10.69 2.31
CA VAL A 363 -27.95 11.15 1.70
C VAL A 363 -27.70 10.41 0.38
N ALA A 364 -27.86 9.09 0.35
CA ALA A 364 -27.73 8.30 -0.88
C ALA A 364 -28.72 8.77 -1.96
N LEU A 365 -29.97 9.08 -1.59
CA LEU A 365 -30.96 9.58 -2.55
C LEU A 365 -30.58 10.95 -3.09
N ARG A 366 -29.99 11.83 -2.28
CA ARG A 366 -29.47 13.12 -2.73
C ARG A 366 -28.30 12.96 -3.70
N PHE A 367 -27.39 12.02 -3.46
CA PHE A 367 -26.33 11.68 -4.41
C PHE A 367 -26.90 11.16 -5.74
N ALA A 368 -27.85 10.24 -5.69
CA ALA A 368 -28.50 9.67 -6.87
C ALA A 368 -29.16 10.73 -7.77
N LYS A 369 -29.75 11.76 -7.15
CA LYS A 369 -30.37 12.92 -7.83
C LYS A 369 -29.33 13.90 -8.38
N SER A 370 -28.28 14.18 -7.61
CA SER A 370 -27.27 15.16 -7.98
C SER A 370 -26.31 14.65 -9.05
N ALA A 371 -26.07 13.34 -9.12
CA ALA A 371 -25.15 12.71 -10.07
C ALA A 371 -25.89 11.65 -10.93
N PRO A 372 -26.39 12.03 -12.13
CA PRO A 372 -27.19 11.15 -13.00
C PRO A 372 -26.45 9.90 -13.50
N SER A 373 -25.12 9.92 -13.46
CA SER A 373 -24.26 8.79 -13.85
C SER A 373 -24.16 7.72 -12.77
N LEU A 374 -24.45 8.04 -11.50
CA LEU A 374 -24.41 7.08 -10.41
C LEU A 374 -25.46 6.00 -10.60
N THR A 375 -25.02 4.75 -10.50
CA THR A 375 -25.87 3.56 -10.53
C THR A 375 -25.77 2.78 -9.23
N HIS A 376 -24.71 3.00 -8.44
CA HIS A 376 -24.40 2.24 -7.24
C HIS A 376 -23.88 3.18 -6.15
N ILE A 377 -24.42 3.04 -4.94
CA ILE A 377 -24.01 3.83 -3.77
C ILE A 377 -23.79 2.89 -2.60
N TYR A 378 -22.63 3.00 -1.97
CA TYR A 378 -22.29 2.32 -0.72
C TYR A 378 -22.04 3.38 0.35
N MET A 379 -22.59 3.22 1.56
CA MET A 379 -22.33 4.12 2.68
C MET A 379 -22.07 3.34 3.96
N HIS A 380 -21.09 3.83 4.72
CA HIS A 380 -20.80 3.35 6.07
C HIS A 380 -20.66 4.55 7.00
N ASP A 381 -21.63 4.73 7.89
CA ASP A 381 -21.67 5.85 8.85
C ASP A 381 -20.71 5.67 10.03
N GLY A 382 -20.20 4.45 10.22
CA GLY A 382 -19.27 4.12 11.29
C GLY A 382 -19.91 3.59 12.57
N THR A 383 -21.24 3.63 12.71
CA THR A 383 -21.98 3.15 13.90
C THR A 383 -22.86 1.94 13.62
N GLY A 384 -23.08 1.61 12.35
CA GLY A 384 -23.96 0.52 11.93
C GLY A 384 -23.35 -0.40 10.88
N ARG A 385 -24.20 -1.29 10.37
CA ARG A 385 -23.86 -2.10 9.20
C ARG A 385 -23.74 -1.18 7.97
N PRO A 386 -22.79 -1.43 7.07
CA PRO A 386 -22.78 -0.74 5.79
C PRO A 386 -24.07 -0.98 5.03
N GLU A 387 -24.49 0.04 4.30
CA GLU A 387 -25.67 0.01 3.46
C GLU A 387 -25.28 0.20 2.01
N TYR A 388 -25.93 -0.54 1.13
CA TYR A 388 -25.67 -0.56 -0.30
C TYR A 388 -26.98 -0.44 -1.08
N TRP A 389 -26.97 0.43 -2.09
CA TRP A 389 -28.12 0.70 -2.94
C TRP A 389 -27.75 0.69 -4.41
N GLU A 390 -28.65 0.13 -5.19
CA GLU A 390 -28.72 0.35 -6.64
C GLU A 390 -29.68 1.51 -6.92
N VAL A 391 -29.25 2.38 -7.84
CA VAL A 391 -30.01 3.56 -8.25
C VAL A 391 -30.80 3.23 -9.50
N HIS A 392 -32.13 3.23 -9.38
CA HIS A 392 -33.06 3.02 -10.48
C HIS A 392 -33.69 4.35 -10.88
N ARG A 393 -33.88 4.53 -12.20
CA ARG A 393 -34.50 5.73 -12.77
C ARG A 393 -35.65 5.31 -13.66
N GLU A 394 -36.87 5.55 -13.22
CA GLU A 394 -38.11 5.23 -13.95
C GLU A 394 -39.01 6.46 -14.04
N PHE A 395 -39.68 6.62 -15.19
CA PHE A 395 -40.73 7.59 -15.52
C PHE A 395 -41.10 8.63 -14.43
N GLY A 396 -40.21 9.60 -14.20
CA GLY A 396 -40.49 10.79 -13.35
C GLY A 396 -39.85 10.79 -11.97
N GLY A 397 -39.00 9.82 -11.60
CA GLY A 397 -38.23 9.90 -10.35
C GLY A 397 -37.12 8.86 -10.20
N GLU A 398 -36.20 9.12 -9.27
CA GLU A 398 -35.17 8.17 -8.84
C GLU A 398 -35.60 7.46 -7.56
N TYR A 399 -35.40 6.14 -7.51
CA TYR A 399 -35.57 5.35 -6.29
C TYR A 399 -34.36 4.46 -6.03
N LEU A 400 -34.17 4.11 -4.76
CA LEU A 400 -33.10 3.24 -4.31
C LEU A 400 -33.67 1.86 -3.98
N SER A 401 -33.16 0.81 -4.61
CA SER A 401 -33.40 -0.56 -4.15
C SER A 401 -32.29 -0.95 -3.18
N GLY A 402 -32.67 -1.31 -1.96
CA GLY A 402 -31.72 -1.94 -1.03
C GLY A 402 -31.32 -3.30 -1.58
N VAL A 403 -30.02 -3.55 -1.68
CA VAL A 403 -29.47 -4.83 -2.13
C VAL A 403 -28.64 -5.40 -0.98
N ASP A 404 -28.47 -6.72 -0.97
CA ASP A 404 -27.68 -7.39 0.07
C ASP A 404 -26.28 -6.74 0.17
N HIS A 405 -25.93 -6.27 1.36
CA HIS A 405 -24.64 -5.67 1.67
C HIS A 405 -23.46 -6.55 1.25
N ALA A 406 -23.61 -7.88 1.25
CA ALA A 406 -22.57 -8.81 0.80
C ALA A 406 -22.23 -8.63 -0.68
N ILE A 407 -23.21 -8.24 -1.51
CA ILE A 407 -23.00 -7.98 -2.95
C ILE A 407 -22.25 -6.66 -3.15
N GLY A 408 -22.67 -5.60 -2.44
CA GLY A 408 -21.99 -4.31 -2.50
C GLY A 408 -20.55 -4.38 -1.97
N PHE A 409 -20.36 -5.13 -0.88
CA PHE A 409 -19.06 -5.39 -0.29
C PHE A 409 -18.18 -6.20 -1.23
N LYS A 410 -18.68 -7.29 -1.81
CA LYS A 410 -17.95 -8.05 -2.81
C LYS A 410 -17.59 -7.19 -4.03
N LYS A 411 -18.47 -6.33 -4.51
CA LYS A 411 -18.15 -5.43 -5.64
C LYS A 411 -17.03 -4.43 -5.29
N MET A 412 -17.03 -3.90 -4.07
CA MET A 412 -15.95 -3.06 -3.55
C MET A 412 -14.65 -3.86 -3.39
N GLU A 413 -14.73 -5.09 -2.90
CA GLU A 413 -13.61 -6.01 -2.81
C GLU A 413 -13.15 -6.50 -4.18
N ASP A 414 -13.99 -6.62 -5.21
CA ASP A 414 -13.54 -6.96 -6.56
C ASP A 414 -12.79 -5.75 -7.17
N LEU A 415 -13.25 -4.53 -6.86
CA LEU A 415 -12.55 -3.29 -7.24
C LEU A 415 -11.21 -3.11 -6.49
N ARG A 416 -11.08 -3.62 -5.27
CA ARG A 416 -9.88 -3.52 -4.41
C ARG A 416 -8.96 -4.74 -4.46
N GLY A 417 -9.54 -5.92 -4.63
CA GLY A 417 -9.00 -7.27 -4.51
C GLY A 417 -8.17 -7.68 -5.71
N GLU A 418 -8.39 -7.05 -6.86
CA GLU A 418 -7.38 -7.08 -7.94
C GLU A 418 -6.04 -6.41 -7.53
N TYR A 419 -5.96 -5.78 -6.33
CA TYR A 419 -4.84 -4.93 -5.93
C TYR A 419 -4.39 -5.08 -4.47
N THR A 420 -4.83 -6.10 -3.71
CA THR A 420 -4.33 -6.27 -2.33
C THR A 420 -2.87 -6.71 -2.34
N TRP A 421 -2.03 -6.01 -1.57
CA TRP A 421 -0.60 -6.28 -1.51
C TRP A 421 -0.26 -7.69 -1.00
N GLU A 422 -1.15 -8.29 -0.21
CA GLU A 422 -0.99 -9.63 0.36
C GLU A 422 -1.15 -10.75 -0.69
N GLU A 423 -1.87 -10.49 -1.78
CA GLU A 423 -2.14 -11.45 -2.86
C GLU A 423 -1.11 -11.38 -4.01
N LEU A 424 -0.28 -10.32 -4.07
CA LEU A 424 0.82 -10.15 -5.04
C LEU A 424 2.05 -10.97 -4.66
#